data_AF-A0A239NS71-F1
#
_entry.id   AF-A0A239NS71-F1
#
_cell.length_a   1.000
_cell.length_b   1.000
_cell.length_c   1.000
_cell.angle_alpha   90.00
_cell.angle_beta   90.00
_cell.angle_gamma   90.00
#
_symmetry.space_group_name_H-M   'P 1'
#
loop_
_entity.id
_entity.type
_entity.pdbx_description
1 polymer ?
#
loop_
_entity_poly.entity_id
_entity_poly.type
_entity_poly.pdbx_seq_one_letter_code
_entity_poly.pdbx_strand_id
1 'polypeptide(L)' 'MFLFDGGVLSAERIAAIRLCADELDRFEFVDPSRLGDVLIPRLARRAAAGLAAIDHGGVYLEDGSVVANA' A
#
# COMPACT_ATOMS: atom_id res chain seq x y z
N MET A 1 2.42 -12.99 2.34
CA MET A 1 1.47 -11.98 1.80
C MET A 1 2.29 -11.04 0.93
N PHE A 2 1.88 -10.88 -0.33
CA PHE A 2 2.60 -10.08 -1.32
C PHE A 2 1.97 -8.70 -1.43
N LEU A 3 2.80 -7.71 -1.76
CA LEU A 3 2.35 -6.36 -2.12
C LEU A 3 2.76 -6.15 -3.58
N PHE A 4 1.83 -5.67 -4.39
CA PHE A 4 2.05 -5.41 -5.80
C PHE A 4 1.87 -3.92 -6.06
N ASP A 5 2.73 -3.38 -6.92
CA ASP A 5 2.48 -2.06 -7.50
C ASP A 5 1.31 -2.18 -8.50
N GLY A 6 0.19 -1.52 -8.19
CA GLY A 6 -0.99 -1.45 -9.04
C GLY A 6 -0.88 -0.40 -10.16
N GLY A 7 0.24 0.32 -10.23
CA GLY A 7 0.45 1.45 -11.12
C GLY A 7 -0.35 2.69 -10.71
N VAL A 8 -0.38 3.68 -11.61
CA VAL A 8 -1.05 4.96 -11.38
C VAL A 8 -2.45 4.95 -12.03
N LEU A 9 -3.48 5.23 -11.24
CA LEU A 9 -4.84 5.41 -11.75
C LEU A 9 -4.99 6.78 -12.42
N SER A 10 -5.58 6.82 -13.61
CA SER A 10 -5.97 8.07 -14.26
C SER A 10 -7.14 8.73 -13.53
N ALA A 11 -7.32 10.04 -13.71
CA ALA A 11 -8.44 10.78 -13.13
C ALA A 11 -9.80 10.18 -13.52
N GLU A 12 -9.95 9.70 -14.75
CA GLU A 12 -11.15 8.99 -15.22
C GLU A 12 -11.41 7.70 -14.43
N ARG A 13 -10.38 6.89 -14.20
CA ARG A 13 -10.50 5.66 -13.41
C ARG A 13 -10.84 5.95 -11.95
N ILE A 14 -10.27 7.01 -11.38
CA ILE A 14 -10.60 7.47 -10.02
C ILE A 14 -12.08 7.87 -9.94
N ALA A 15 -12.57 8.66 -10.91
CA ALA A 15 -13.97 9.09 -10.96
C ALA A 15 -14.96 7.92 -11.16
N ALA A 16 -14.50 6.80 -11.70
CA ALA A 16 -15.27 5.58 -11.89
C ALA A 16 -15.36 4.69 -10.64
N ILE A 17 -14.62 4.98 -9.55
CA ILE A 17 -14.69 4.20 -8.32
C ILE A 17 -16.12 4.26 -7.74
N ARG A 18 -16.70 3.09 -7.44
CA ARG A 18 -18.00 2.93 -6.78
C ARG A 18 -17.84 1.94 -5.64
N LEU A 19 -18.23 2.35 -4.43
CA LEU A 19 -18.16 1.50 -3.25
C LEU A 19 -19.44 0.68 -3.11
N CYS A 20 -19.29 -0.58 -2.71
CA CYS A 20 -20.40 -1.38 -2.23
C CYS A 20 -20.75 -0.90 -0.82
N ALA A 21 -21.83 -0.13 -0.67
CA ALA A 21 -22.18 0.54 0.60
C ALA A 21 -22.47 -0.45 1.74
N ASP A 22 -22.83 -1.70 1.40
CA ASP A 22 -23.08 -2.76 2.38
C ASP A 22 -21.78 -3.39 2.93
N GLU A 23 -20.63 -3.15 2.28
CA GLU A 23 -19.34 -3.73 2.63
C GLU A 23 -18.26 -2.69 3.00
N LEU A 24 -18.29 -1.52 2.35
CA LEU A 24 -17.26 -0.48 2.47
C LEU A 24 -17.90 0.86 2.86
N ASP A 25 -17.39 1.47 3.92
CA ASP A 25 -17.89 2.75 4.44
C ASP A 25 -17.34 3.96 3.67
N ARG A 26 -16.07 3.91 3.25
CA ARG A 26 -15.39 4.98 2.52
C ARG A 26 -14.16 4.50 1.76
N PHE A 27 -13.64 5.37 0.91
CA PHE A 27 -12.35 5.24 0.24
C PHE A 27 -11.61 6.58 0.31
N GLU A 28 -10.31 6.54 0.56
CA GLU A 28 -9.44 7.71 0.68
C GLU A 28 -8.08 7.43 0.02
N PHE A 29 -7.52 8.43 -0.65
CA PHE A 29 -6.10 8.44 -0.99
C PHE A 29 -5.30 8.94 0.20
N VAL A 30 -4.42 8.10 0.73
CA VAL A 30 -3.67 8.39 1.97
C VAL A 30 -2.22 8.72 1.62
N ASP A 31 -1.73 9.84 2.16
CA ASP A 31 -0.31 10.20 2.07
C ASP A 31 0.55 9.13 2.78
N PRO A 32 1.71 8.71 2.21
CA PRO A 32 2.57 7.70 2.83
C PRO A 32 2.94 7.98 4.29
N SER A 33 3.06 9.25 4.69
CA SER A 33 3.34 9.63 6.09
C SER A 33 2.22 9.26 7.07
N ARG A 34 0.99 9.07 6.59
CA ARG A 34 -0.21 8.76 7.38
C ARG A 34 -0.54 7.25 7.41
N LEU A 35 0.28 6.40 6.80
CA LEU A 35 -0.01 4.95 6.75
C LEU A 35 -0.20 4.31 8.13
N GLY A 36 0.50 4.81 9.15
CA GLY A 36 0.36 4.34 10.53
C GLY A 36 -1.00 4.64 11.17
N ASP A 37 -1.75 5.60 10.65
CA ASP A 37 -3.06 5.99 11.17
C ASP A 37 -4.18 5.09 10.67
N VAL A 38 -3.98 4.45 9.51
CA VAL A 38 -5.03 3.70 8.79
C VAL A 38 -4.72 2.21 8.62
N LEU A 39 -3.48 1.78 8.86
CA LEU A 39 -3.07 0.38 8.77
C LEU A 39 -2.50 -0.11 10.10
N ILE A 40 -2.66 -1.42 10.37
CA ILE A 40 -1.94 -2.07 11.46
C ILE A 40 -0.42 -2.00 11.21
N PRO A 41 0.43 -1.99 12.27
CA PRO A 41 1.86 -1.68 12.15
C PRO A 41 2.61 -2.54 11.11
N ARG A 42 2.31 -3.84 11.04
CA ARG A 42 2.94 -4.75 10.08
C ARG A 42 2.63 -4.39 8.62
N LEU A 43 1.41 -3.91 8.33
CA LEU A 43 1.01 -3.52 6.97
C LEU A 43 1.59 -2.15 6.60
N ALA A 44 1.61 -1.20 7.54
CA ALA A 44 2.22 0.11 7.32
C ALA A 44 3.70 0.00 6.92
N ARG A 45 4.49 -0.84 7.62
CA ARG A 45 5.89 -1.07 7.26
C ARG A 45 6.06 -1.68 5.87
N ARG A 46 5.21 -2.65 5.50
CA ARG A 46 5.24 -3.29 4.18
C ARG A 46 4.91 -2.32 3.06
N ALA A 47 3.87 -1.50 3.25
CA ALA A 47 3.48 -0.47 2.29
C ALA A 47 4.60 0.58 2.11
N ALA A 48 5.20 1.06 3.21
CA ALA A 48 6.32 2.00 3.15
C ALA A 48 7.54 1.40 2.41
N ALA A 49 7.89 0.15 2.69
CA ALA A 49 8.98 -0.54 1.98
C ALA A 49 8.68 -0.75 0.50
N GLY A 50 7.44 -1.07 0.13
CA GLY A 50 7.02 -1.18 -1.26
C GLY A 50 7.11 0.15 -2.02
N LEU A 51 6.64 1.24 -1.41
CA LEU A 51 6.75 2.59 -1.98
C LEU A 51 8.21 3.00 -2.19
N ALA A 52 9.09 2.70 -1.24
CA ALA A 52 10.52 2.98 -1.36
C ALA A 52 11.22 2.15 -2.46
N ALA A 53 10.61 1.03 -2.88
CA ALA A 53 11.17 0.11 -3.87
C ALA A 53 10.50 0.20 -5.25
N ILE A 54 9.49 1.07 -5.44
CA ILE A 54 8.61 1.07 -6.64
C ILE A 54 9.40 1.22 -7.95
N ASP A 55 10.48 2.00 -7.95
CA ASP A 55 11.37 2.22 -9.10
C ASP A 55 12.62 1.31 -9.11
N HIS A 56 12.71 0.38 -8.14
CA HIS A 56 13.90 -0.45 -7.90
C HIS A 56 13.58 -1.96 -7.92
N GLY A 57 12.31 -2.33 -8.09
CA GLY A 57 11.84 -3.71 -8.13
C GLY A 57 11.31 -4.22 -6.79
N GLY A 58 11.01 -5.52 -6.72
CA GLY A 58 10.47 -6.13 -5.50
C GLY A 58 11.52 -6.30 -4.40
N VAL A 59 11.10 -6.11 -3.13
CA VAL A 59 11.91 -6.39 -1.94
C VAL A 59 11.35 -7.56 -1.15
N TYR A 60 12.24 -8.40 -0.61
CA TYR A 60 11.87 -9.44 0.35
C TYR A 60 11.87 -8.87 1.77
N LEU A 61 10.83 -9.19 2.54
CA LEU A 61 10.66 -8.72 3.91
C LEU A 61 10.20 -9.87 4.81
N GLU A 62 10.81 -9.99 5.98
CA GLU A 62 10.34 -10.85 7.07
C GLU A 62 9.52 -9.99 8.03
N ASP A 63 8.23 -10.33 8.20
CA ASP A 63 7.29 -9.57 9.03
C ASP A 63 7.26 -8.04 8.82
N GLY A 64 7.54 -7.63 7.58
CA GLY A 64 7.56 -6.22 7.19
C GLY A 64 8.84 -5.50 7.57
N SER A 65 9.91 -6.23 7.88
CA SER A 65 11.25 -5.70 8.14
C SER A 65 12.24 -6.29 7.15
N VAL A 66 13.23 -5.49 6.76
CA VAL A 66 14.38 -6.00 6.03
C VAL A 66 15.21 -6.82 6.99
N VAL A 67 15.54 -8.04 6.57
CA VAL A 67 16.51 -8.90 7.25
C VAL A 67 17.79 -8.87 6.44
N ALA A 68 18.93 -8.65 7.11
CA ALA A 68 20.23 -8.80 6.48
C ALA A 68 20.45 -10.30 6.19
N ASN A 69 20.88 -10.62 4.97
CA ASN A 69 21.37 -11.96 4.67
C ASN A 69 22.61 -12.21 5.54
N ALA A 70 22.57 -13.27 6.36
CA ALA A 70 23.73 -13.77 7.10
C ALA A 70 24.80 -14.35 6.16
#